data_AF-A0A140JXN0-F1
#
_entry.id   AF-A0A140JXN0-F1
#
_cell.length_a   1.000
_cell.length_b   1.000
_cell.length_c   1.000
_cell.angle_alpha   90.00
_cell.angle_beta   90.00
_cell.angle_gamma   90.00
#
_symmetry.space_group_name_H-M   'P 1'
#
loop_
_entity.id
_entity.type
_entity.pdbx_description
1 polymer ?
#
loop_
_entity_poly.entity_id
_entity_poly.type
_entity_poly.pdbx_seq_one_letter_code
_entity_poly.pdbx_strand_id
1 'polypeptide(L)' 'GKRRNKTHTLCRRCGRSSYHIQKSQCAQCGYPSKKLR' A
#
# COMPACT_ATOMS: atom_id res chain seq x y z
N GLY A 1 20.63 8.77 7.21
CA GLY A 1 20.61 7.98 5.96
C GLY A 1 19.75 8.65 4.90
N LYS A 2 20.02 8.42 3.61
CA LYS A 2 19.38 9.11 2.46
C LYS A 2 17.90 8.72 2.18
N ARG A 3 17.32 7.76 2.94
CA ARG A 3 15.96 7.24 2.71
C ARG A 3 14.90 8.06 3.44
N ARG A 4 14.45 9.15 2.82
CA ARG A 4 13.38 10.02 3.34
C ARG A 4 12.03 9.74 2.66
N ASN A 5 12.05 9.32 1.40
CA ASN A 5 10.84 9.04 0.62
C ASN A 5 10.26 7.68 1.01
N LYS A 6 9.01 7.67 1.46
CA LYS A 6 8.28 6.43 1.76
C LYS A 6 7.66 5.89 0.48
N THR A 7 7.90 4.61 0.19
CA THR A 7 7.24 3.91 -0.91
C THR A 7 5.90 3.32 -0.48
N HIS A 8 5.80 2.89 0.79
CA HIS A 8 4.62 2.24 1.36
C HIS A 8 4.07 2.97 2.57
N THR A 9 2.74 2.95 2.70
CA THR A 9 1.96 3.41 3.86
C THR A 9 0.96 2.33 4.28
N LEU A 10 0.23 2.60 5.36
CA LEU A 10 -0.85 1.74 5.83
C LEU A 10 -1.97 1.64 4.80
N CYS A 11 -2.38 0.42 4.48
CA CYS A 11 -3.54 0.17 3.67
C CYS A 11 -4.82 0.33 4.50
N ARG A 12 -5.76 1.15 3.99
CA ARG A 12 -7.07 1.38 4.62
C ARG A 12 -7.95 0.13 4.74
N ARG A 13 -7.70 -0.91 3.95
CA ARG A 13 -8.47 -2.17 4.00
C ARG A 13 -7.86 -3.19 4.95
N CYS A 14 -6.57 -3.51 4.78
CA CYS A 14 -5.94 -4.63 5.51
C CYS A 14 -5.10 -4.18 6.71
N GLY A 15 -4.93 -2.87 6.94
CA GLY A 15 -4.16 -2.34 8.07
C GLY A 15 -2.64 -2.60 8.02
N ARG A 16 -2.13 -3.23 6.96
CA ARG A 16 -0.70 -3.49 6.78
C ARG A 16 -0.03 -2.34 6.05
N SER A 17 1.24 -2.07 6.34
CA SER A 17 2.10 -1.09 5.64
C SER A 17 2.50 -1.56 4.23
N SER A 18 1.51 -1.79 3.39
CA SER A 18 1.64 -2.40 2.06
C SER A 18 0.93 -1.62 0.97
N TYR A 19 0.39 -0.43 1.28
CA TYR A 19 -0.18 0.48 0.30
C TYR A 19 0.95 1.25 -0.39
N HIS A 20 1.12 1.04 -1.70
CA HIS A 20 2.15 1.72 -2.48
C HIS A 20 1.67 3.12 -2.88
N ILE A 21 2.40 4.16 -2.49
CA ILE A 21 1.98 5.56 -2.71
C ILE A 21 1.92 5.90 -4.20
N GLN A 22 3.01 5.65 -4.94
CA GLN A 22 3.06 6.01 -6.38
C GLN A 22 2.06 5.22 -7.24
N LYS A 23 1.85 3.92 -6.94
CA LYS A 23 0.95 3.05 -7.70
C LYS A 23 -0.49 3.07 -7.20
N SER A 24 -0.75 3.74 -6.08
CA SER A 24 -2.04 3.76 -5.38
C SER A 24 -2.67 2.37 -5.21
N GLN A 25 -1.86 1.36 -4.90
CA GLN A 25 -2.31 -0.03 -4.81
C GLN A 25 -1.69 -0.75 -3.60
N CYS A 26 -2.48 -1.56 -2.91
CA CYS A 26 -2.01 -2.44 -1.87
C CYS A 26 -1.46 -3.76 -2.44
N ALA A 27 -0.21 -4.08 -2.11
CA ALA A 27 0.44 -5.32 -2.53
C ALA A 27 -0.20 -6.57 -1.89
N GLN A 28 -0.77 -6.43 -0.68
CA GLN A 28 -1.36 -7.56 0.04
C GLN A 28 -2.80 -7.85 -0.41
N CYS A 29 -3.69 -6.86 -0.32
CA CYS A 29 -5.13 -7.08 -0.49
C CYS A 29 -5.70 -6.55 -1.82
N GLY A 30 -4.85 -5.97 -2.67
CA GLY A 30 -5.25 -5.42 -3.96
C GLY A 30 -5.98 -4.08 -3.92
N TYR A 31 -6.31 -3.54 -2.73
CA TYR A 31 -7.00 -2.24 -2.58
C TYR A 31 -6.40 -1.17 -3.52
N PRO A 32 -7.20 -0.49 -4.35
CA PRO A 32 -8.66 -0.31 -4.28
C PRO A 32 -9.52 -1.39 -4.98
N SER A 33 -8.94 -2.46 -5.53
CA SER A 33 -9.72 -3.51 -6.22
C SER A 33 -10.88 -4.03 -5.36
N LYS A 34 -12.06 -4.30 -5.95
CA LYS A 34 -13.21 -4.82 -5.18
C LYS A 34 -12.93 -6.20 -4.59
N LYS A 35 -12.25 -7.07 -5.35
CA LYS A 35 -11.84 -8.40 -4.89
C LYS A 35 -10.56 -8.31 -4.07
N LEU A 36 -10.49 -9.13 -3.04
CA LEU A 36 -9.23 -9.43 -2.35
C LEU A 36 -8.30 -10.17 -3.32
N ARG A 37 -7.02 -9.86 -3.19
CA ARG A 37 -5.93 -10.56 -3.86
C ARG A 37 -5.49 -11.73 -3.00
#